data_AF-A0A453BUM3-F1
#
_entry.id   AF-A0A453BUM3-F1
#
_cell.length_a   1.000
_cell.length_b   1.000
_cell.length_c   1.000
_cell.angle_alpha   90.00
_cell.angle_beta   90.00
_cell.angle_gamma   90.00
#
_symmetry.space_group_name_H-M   'P 1'
#
loop_
_entity.id
_entity.type
_entity.pdbx_description
1 polymer ?
#
loop_
_entity_poly.entity_id
_entity_poly.type
_entity_poly.pdbx_seq_one_letter_code
_entity_poly.pdbx_strand_id
1 'polypeptide(L)'
;QNSKWFGEQRVGPVSKKSGKGKHTTRHVSLLPIVDGGFLADTPGFNQPSLMKVTKRGLAETFPEIRKMLEENESSGCLFNDCVHLGEHGCVVKGDWERYPYYLQLLDEIKIRESFQLRTFGTKREGDVRYKTGAMGVKQAEPRLQLKKHRRVSRKKLNQSILDEMDSDMDDLDDDYQFGVSRRTSKR
;
A
#
# COMPACT_ATOMS: atom_id res chain seq x y z
N GLN A 1 14.12 45.88 5.18
CA GLN A 1 15.06 44.86 5.69
C GLN A 1 14.47 43.48 5.37
N ASN A 2 14.68 42.92 4.17
CA ASN A 2 13.93 41.71 3.74
C ASN A 2 14.79 40.62 3.04
N SER A 3 16.10 40.76 3.00
CA SER A 3 16.97 39.90 2.17
C SER A 3 17.71 38.79 2.92
N LYS A 4 17.69 38.76 4.27
CA LYS A 4 18.54 37.84 5.03
C LYS A 4 18.12 36.37 4.92
N TRP A 5 16.83 36.09 4.71
CA TRP A 5 16.28 34.73 4.83
C TRP A 5 16.33 33.92 3.52
N PHE A 6 16.24 34.57 2.36
CA PHE A 6 16.26 33.88 1.06
C PHE A 6 17.67 33.49 0.59
N GLY A 7 18.72 34.10 1.14
CA GLY A 7 20.11 33.89 0.70
C GLY A 7 20.74 32.55 1.12
N GLU A 8 20.15 31.83 2.08
CA GLU A 8 20.75 30.61 2.64
C GLU A 8 20.13 29.30 2.14
N GLN A 9 19.05 29.36 1.34
CA GLN A 9 18.37 28.16 0.86
C GLN A 9 19.15 27.54 -0.31
N ARG A 10 19.91 26.48 -0.02
CA ARG A 10 20.72 25.78 -1.02
C ARG A 10 19.83 25.06 -2.03
N VAL A 11 19.84 25.50 -3.27
CA VAL A 11 19.22 24.79 -4.41
C VAL A 11 20.26 23.96 -5.16
N GLY A 12 19.89 22.74 -5.56
CA GLY A 12 20.75 21.86 -6.35
C GLY A 12 20.58 22.06 -7.86
N PRO A 13 21.60 21.75 -8.69
CA PRO A 13 21.45 21.78 -10.14
C PRO A 13 20.48 20.70 -10.64
N VAL A 14 19.72 20.99 -11.69
CA VAL A 14 18.83 20.03 -12.35
C VAL A 14 19.66 19.06 -13.20
N SER A 15 19.33 17.77 -13.14
CA SER A 15 19.98 16.74 -13.95
C SER A 15 19.67 16.94 -15.43
N LYS A 16 20.70 17.10 -16.28
CA LYS A 16 20.55 17.21 -17.74
C LYS A 16 19.99 15.95 -18.40
N LYS A 17 20.19 14.77 -17.79
CA LYS A 17 19.78 13.47 -18.35
C LYS A 17 18.32 13.12 -18.05
N SER A 18 17.84 13.48 -16.85
CA SER A 18 16.51 13.09 -16.36
C SER A 18 15.54 14.26 -16.25
N GLY A 19 16.00 15.51 -16.41
CA GLY A 19 15.16 16.71 -16.26
C GLY A 19 14.63 16.95 -14.84
N LYS A 20 14.95 16.06 -13.89
CA LYS A 20 14.47 16.13 -12.51
C LYS A 20 15.43 16.96 -11.66
N GLY A 21 14.87 17.88 -10.87
CA GLY A 21 15.58 18.57 -9.80
C GLY A 21 15.92 17.61 -8.66
N LYS A 22 16.98 17.89 -7.92
CA LYS A 22 17.35 17.14 -6.70
C LYS A 22 16.89 17.93 -5.48
N HIS A 23 16.06 17.32 -4.63
CA HIS A 23 15.73 17.89 -3.34
C HIS A 23 17.02 18.01 -2.51
N THR A 24 17.44 19.25 -2.23
CA THR A 24 18.62 19.57 -1.42
C THR A 24 18.26 19.89 0.03
N THR A 25 17.00 20.22 0.30
CA THR A 25 16.46 20.47 1.64
C THR A 25 16.48 19.18 2.46
N ARG A 26 17.22 19.19 3.58
CA ARG A 26 17.34 18.05 4.52
C ARG A 26 16.58 18.23 5.83
N HIS A 27 16.26 19.47 6.19
CA HIS A 27 15.60 19.82 7.45
C HIS A 27 14.36 20.64 7.16
N VAL A 28 13.38 20.57 8.05
CA VAL A 28 12.19 21.40 7.98
C VAL A 28 12.52 22.80 8.52
N SER A 29 12.29 23.83 7.72
CA SER A 29 12.55 25.23 8.08
C SER A 29 11.27 26.06 7.93
N LEU A 30 11.03 26.99 8.87
CA LEU A 30 9.92 27.94 8.80
C LEU A 30 10.47 29.31 8.38
N LEU A 31 10.08 29.76 7.18
CA LEU A 31 10.50 31.03 6.60
C LEU A 31 9.45 32.10 6.87
N PRO A 32 9.77 33.22 7.54
CA PRO A 32 8.80 34.28 7.80
C PRO A 32 8.38 34.98 6.52
N ILE A 33 7.09 35.31 6.40
CA ILE A 33 6.52 36.04 5.25
C ILE A 33 6.26 37.50 5.64
N VAL A 34 6.43 38.42 4.68
CA VAL A 34 6.41 39.88 4.90
C VAL A 34 5.11 40.37 5.54
N ASP A 35 3.97 39.80 5.14
CA ASP A 35 2.65 40.17 5.65
C ASP A 35 2.20 39.30 6.84
N GLY A 36 3.13 38.57 7.46
CA GLY A 36 2.88 37.66 8.57
C GLY A 36 2.73 36.19 8.14
N GLY A 37 2.87 35.28 9.11
CA GLY A 37 2.87 33.84 8.88
C GLY A 37 4.24 33.26 8.51
N PHE A 38 4.26 31.95 8.28
CA PHE A 38 5.47 31.18 7.99
C PHE A 38 5.24 30.21 6.82
N LEU A 39 6.21 30.11 5.93
CA LEU A 39 6.31 29.08 4.90
C LEU A 39 7.14 27.91 5.44
N ALA A 40 6.57 26.72 5.50
CA ALA A 40 7.30 25.51 5.86
C ALA A 40 8.01 24.92 4.62
N ASP A 41 9.33 25.03 4.56
CA ASP A 41 10.15 24.28 3.60
C ASP A 41 10.44 22.90 4.17
N THR A 42 9.84 21.86 3.59
CA THR A 42 10.05 20.46 3.99
C THR A 42 10.86 19.73 2.94
N PRO A 43 11.73 18.78 3.33
CA PRO A 43 12.28 17.82 2.39
C PRO A 43 11.16 17.14 1.59
N GLY A 44 11.31 17.06 0.26
CA GLY A 44 10.36 16.35 -0.58
C GLY A 44 10.30 14.85 -0.23
N PHE A 45 9.13 14.24 -0.40
CA PHE A 45 8.95 12.80 -0.34
C PHE A 45 8.84 12.25 -1.76
N ASN A 46 9.66 11.24 -2.10
CA ASN A 46 9.63 10.61 -3.42
C ASN A 46 8.45 9.66 -3.60
N GLN A 47 8.02 9.00 -2.52
CA GLN A 47 6.90 8.05 -2.55
C GLN A 47 6.26 7.98 -1.15
N PRO A 48 5.03 8.50 -0.97
CA PRO A 48 4.36 8.40 0.31
C PRO A 48 4.01 6.94 0.61
N SER A 49 4.21 6.51 1.85
CA SER A 49 3.87 5.14 2.27
C SER A 49 2.38 5.00 2.57
N LEU A 50 1.70 4.04 1.94
CA LEU A 50 0.28 3.74 2.18
C LEU A 50 0.05 2.82 3.40
N MET A 51 1.06 2.64 4.26
CA MET A 51 1.03 1.65 5.36
C MET A 51 -0.11 1.82 6.36
N LYS A 52 -0.63 3.04 6.54
CA LYS A 52 -1.74 3.35 7.46
C LYS A 52 -3.07 3.62 6.76
N VAL A 53 -3.09 3.62 5.43
CA VAL A 53 -4.28 3.92 4.65
C VAL A 53 -5.10 2.64 4.50
N THR A 54 -6.40 2.72 4.77
CA THR A 54 -7.36 1.62 4.53
C THR A 54 -8.02 1.81 3.18
N LYS A 55 -8.63 0.76 2.62
CA LYS A 55 -9.40 0.85 1.36
C LYS A 55 -10.45 1.96 1.39
N ARG A 56 -11.19 2.04 2.50
CA ARG A 56 -12.20 3.09 2.71
C ARG A 56 -11.58 4.47 2.90
N GLY A 57 -10.52 4.56 3.71
CA GLY A 57 -9.81 5.82 3.93
C GLY A 57 -9.19 6.38 2.65
N LEU A 58 -8.75 5.52 1.73
CA LEU A 58 -8.27 5.95 0.42
C LEU A 58 -9.37 6.71 -0.34
N ALA A 59 -10.58 6.15 -0.43
CA ALA A 59 -11.71 6.79 -1.11
C ALA A 59 -12.02 8.20 -0.58
N GLU A 60 -12.00 8.38 0.75
CA GLU A 60 -12.26 9.66 1.42
C GLU A 60 -11.21 10.76 1.07
N THR A 61 -10.00 10.36 0.65
CA THR A 61 -8.92 11.30 0.27
C THR A 61 -9.05 11.85 -1.16
N PHE A 62 -9.96 11.31 -1.98
CA PHE A 62 -10.23 11.81 -3.33
C PHE A 62 -11.42 12.77 -3.32
N PRO A 63 -11.22 14.06 -3.63
CA PRO A 63 -12.31 15.05 -3.70
C PRO A 63 -13.45 14.67 -4.64
N GLU A 64 -13.15 14.02 -5.78
CA GLU A 64 -14.14 13.58 -6.75
C GLU A 64 -15.09 12.55 -6.16
N ILE A 65 -14.54 11.54 -5.47
CA ILE A 65 -15.32 10.49 -4.80
C ILE A 65 -16.18 11.12 -3.70
N ARG A 66 -15.58 11.99 -2.88
CA ARG A 66 -16.30 12.68 -1.80
C ARG A 66 -17.48 13.49 -2.34
N LYS A 67 -17.25 14.25 -3.42
CA LYS A 67 -18.30 15.04 -4.06
C LYS A 67 -19.45 14.17 -4.56
N MET A 68 -19.16 13.03 -5.19
CA MET A 68 -20.21 12.10 -5.65
C MET A 68 -20.97 11.46 -4.47
N LEU A 69 -20.30 11.19 -3.35
CA LEU A 69 -20.94 10.68 -2.14
C LEU A 69 -21.84 11.73 -1.49
N GLU A 70 -21.40 12.99 -1.43
CA GLU A 70 -22.16 14.13 -0.92
C GLU A 70 -23.36 14.44 -1.83
N GLU A 71 -23.19 14.45 -3.16
CA GLU A 71 -24.28 14.68 -4.12
C GLU A 71 -25.35 13.59 -4.08
N ASN A 72 -24.98 12.36 -3.68
CA ASN A 72 -25.89 11.22 -3.56
C ASN A 72 -26.18 10.84 -2.11
N GLU A 73 -26.12 11.79 -1.16
CA GLU A 73 -26.25 11.53 0.29
C GLU A 73 -27.54 10.76 0.66
N SER A 74 -28.64 10.99 -0.07
CA SER A 74 -29.92 10.30 0.15
C SER A 74 -29.95 8.84 -0.30
N SER A 75 -29.06 8.43 -1.21
CA SER A 75 -29.05 7.10 -1.80
C SER A 75 -27.81 6.29 -1.41
N GLY A 76 -26.66 6.95 -1.23
CA GLY A 76 -25.38 6.34 -0.90
C GLY A 76 -24.98 5.21 -1.85
N CYS A 77 -23.85 4.56 -1.59
CA CYS A 77 -23.61 3.25 -2.18
C CYS A 77 -24.57 2.22 -1.56
N LEU A 78 -25.02 1.26 -2.37
CA LEU A 78 -25.85 0.14 -1.89
C LEU A 78 -25.17 -0.67 -0.77
N PHE A 79 -23.84 -0.81 -0.82
CA PHE A 79 -23.03 -1.54 0.15
C PHE A 79 -22.21 -0.60 1.02
N ASN A 80 -22.18 -0.86 2.33
CA ASN A 80 -21.43 -0.06 3.31
C ASN A 80 -19.89 -0.20 3.18
N ASP A 81 -19.44 -1.32 2.62
CA ASP A 81 -18.04 -1.66 2.35
C ASP A 81 -17.66 -1.48 0.88
N CYS A 82 -18.46 -0.73 0.12
CA CYS A 82 -18.20 -0.44 -1.28
C CYS A 82 -16.80 0.16 -1.48
N VAL A 83 -16.03 -0.42 -2.40
CA VAL A 83 -14.67 0.04 -2.76
C VAL A 83 -14.64 0.82 -4.07
N HIS A 84 -15.81 1.22 -4.57
CA HIS A 84 -15.97 2.09 -5.73
C HIS A 84 -15.29 1.58 -7.02
N LEU A 85 -15.33 0.26 -7.23
CA LEU A 85 -14.79 -0.42 -8.42
C LEU A 85 -15.81 -0.62 -9.55
N GLY A 86 -16.97 0.07 -9.48
CA GLY A 86 -18.10 -0.20 -10.38
C GLY A 86 -19.00 -1.36 -9.91
N GLU A 87 -19.05 -1.58 -8.60
CA GLU A 87 -19.97 -2.54 -7.98
C GLU A 87 -21.43 -2.15 -8.21
N HIS A 88 -22.34 -3.14 -8.17
CA HIS A 88 -23.76 -2.89 -8.38
C HIS A 88 -24.32 -1.93 -7.32
N GLY A 89 -24.92 -0.82 -7.76
CA GLY A 89 -25.44 0.22 -6.86
C GLY A 89 -24.36 1.14 -6.27
N CYS A 90 -23.16 1.19 -6.86
CA CYS A 90 -22.14 2.19 -6.54
C CYS A 90 -22.50 3.56 -7.15
N VAL A 91 -22.53 4.61 -6.34
CA VAL A 91 -22.79 5.98 -6.81
C VAL A 91 -21.57 6.64 -7.44
N VAL A 92 -20.37 6.13 -7.14
CA VAL A 92 -19.12 6.65 -7.69
C VAL A 92 -18.96 6.14 -9.11
N LYS A 93 -18.85 7.09 -10.05
CA LYS A 93 -18.55 6.83 -11.46
C LYS A 93 -17.04 6.89 -11.69
N GLY A 94 -16.53 6.05 -12.59
CA GLY A 94 -15.11 5.99 -12.96
C GLY A 94 -14.68 6.96 -14.06
N ASP A 95 -15.54 7.91 -14.44
CA ASP A 95 -15.33 8.80 -15.59
C ASP A 95 -14.62 10.11 -15.17
N TRP A 96 -13.40 9.98 -14.64
CA TRP A 96 -12.57 11.13 -14.24
C TRP A 96 -11.08 10.81 -14.38
N GLU A 97 -10.28 11.85 -14.64
CA GLU A 97 -8.87 11.75 -15.01
C GLU A 97 -8.02 10.94 -14.02
N ARG A 98 -8.30 11.09 -12.72
CA ARG A 98 -7.51 10.46 -11.66
C ARG A 98 -8.02 9.07 -11.22
N TYR A 99 -9.11 8.56 -11.82
CA TYR A 99 -9.66 7.25 -11.49
C TYR A 99 -8.66 6.10 -11.69
N PRO A 100 -7.85 6.06 -12.76
CA PRO A 100 -6.83 5.02 -12.92
C PRO A 100 -5.80 5.02 -11.78
N TYR A 101 -5.42 6.19 -11.26
CA TYR A 101 -4.51 6.28 -10.11
C TYR A 101 -5.16 5.77 -8.83
N TYR A 102 -6.46 6.02 -8.63
CA TYR A 102 -7.20 5.45 -7.51
C TYR A 102 -7.17 3.91 -7.53
N LEU A 103 -7.39 3.31 -8.70
CA LEU A 103 -7.31 1.86 -8.88
C LEU A 103 -5.93 1.29 -8.53
N GLN A 104 -4.87 1.93 -9.04
CA GLN A 104 -3.48 1.53 -8.74
C GLN A 104 -3.18 1.54 -7.24
N LEU A 105 -3.55 2.63 -6.55
CA LEU A 105 -3.34 2.76 -5.10
C LEU A 105 -4.19 1.74 -4.31
N LEU A 106 -5.41 1.47 -4.77
CA LEU A 106 -6.30 0.51 -4.15
C LEU A 106 -5.74 -0.92 -4.28
N ASP A 107 -5.17 -1.26 -5.42
CA ASP A 107 -4.54 -2.56 -5.64
C ASP A 107 -3.25 -2.72 -4.83
N GLU A 108 -2.42 -1.68 -4.71
CA GLU A 108 -1.28 -1.67 -3.79
C GLU A 108 -1.71 -1.93 -2.34
N ILE A 109 -2.82 -1.31 -1.91
CA ILE A 109 -3.41 -1.56 -0.59
C ILE A 109 -3.90 -3.00 -0.45
N LYS A 110 -4.58 -3.58 -1.46
CA LYS A 110 -5.05 -4.98 -1.43
C LYS A 110 -3.89 -5.97 -1.34
N ILE A 111 -2.84 -5.78 -2.12
CA ILE A 111 -1.65 -6.64 -2.13
C ILE A 111 -0.96 -6.59 -0.76
N ARG A 112 -0.83 -5.40 -0.18
CA ARG A 112 -0.28 -5.25 1.17
C ARG A 112 -1.13 -5.94 2.22
N GLU A 113 -2.45 -5.76 2.20
CA GLU A 113 -3.35 -6.41 3.17
C GLU A 113 -3.29 -7.95 3.07
N SER A 114 -3.26 -8.48 1.84
CA SER A 114 -3.13 -9.92 1.62
C SER A 114 -1.77 -10.45 2.11
N PHE A 115 -0.69 -9.70 1.87
CA PHE A 115 0.64 -10.03 2.39
C PHE A 115 0.66 -10.02 3.92
N GLN A 116 0.10 -8.99 4.57
CA GLN A 116 0.02 -8.92 6.03
C GLN A 116 -0.74 -10.11 6.63
N LEU A 117 -1.85 -10.52 6.00
CA LEU A 117 -2.62 -11.69 6.42
C LEU A 117 -1.81 -13.00 6.30
N ARG A 118 -1.00 -13.15 5.23
CA ARG A 118 -0.11 -14.31 5.04
C ARG A 118 1.01 -14.34 6.09
N THR A 119 1.65 -13.20 6.36
CA THR A 119 2.82 -13.13 7.26
C THR A 119 2.46 -13.23 8.74
N PHE A 120 1.45 -12.50 9.18
CA PHE A 120 1.10 -12.41 10.61
C PHE A 120 0.02 -13.40 11.05
N GLY A 121 -0.70 -14.01 10.10
CA GLY A 121 -1.85 -14.85 10.40
C GLY A 121 -3.00 -14.09 11.08
N THR A 122 -4.14 -14.75 11.26
CA THR A 122 -5.32 -14.17 11.93
C THR A 122 -5.21 -14.15 13.45
N LYS A 123 -4.17 -14.79 14.02
CA LYS A 123 -3.97 -14.90 15.47
C LYS A 123 -3.13 -13.74 16.00
N ARG A 124 -3.80 -12.72 16.52
CA ARG A 124 -3.20 -11.81 17.50
C ARG A 124 -3.24 -12.49 18.87
N GLU A 125 -2.22 -13.27 19.21
CA GLU A 125 -2.04 -13.67 20.60
C GLU A 125 -1.70 -12.42 21.41
N GLY A 126 -2.57 -12.02 22.35
CA GLY A 126 -2.28 -10.88 23.22
C GLY A 126 -1.01 -11.12 24.03
N ASP A 127 -0.24 -10.06 24.30
CA ASP A 127 1.05 -10.10 25.00
C ASP A 127 0.94 -10.62 26.45
N VAL A 128 -0.27 -10.74 26.99
CA VAL A 128 -0.54 -11.15 28.36
C VAL A 128 -1.36 -12.44 28.37
N ARG A 129 -0.96 -13.37 29.25
CA ARG A 129 -1.75 -14.55 29.63
C ARG A 129 -2.19 -14.39 31.07
N TYR A 130 -3.46 -14.64 31.35
CA TYR A 130 -3.98 -14.70 32.71
C TYR A 130 -3.85 -16.12 33.26
N LYS A 131 -3.26 -16.27 34.44
CA LYS A 131 -3.27 -17.51 35.23
C LYS A 131 -4.14 -17.32 36.46
N THR A 132 -4.92 -18.33 36.82
CA THR A 132 -5.70 -18.33 38.06
C THR A 132 -4.91 -19.08 39.13
N GLY A 133 -4.57 -18.41 40.23
CA GLY A 133 -3.89 -19.02 41.38
C GLY A 133 -4.83 -19.86 42.26
N ALA A 134 -4.27 -20.53 43.26
CA ALA A 134 -5.00 -21.44 44.17
C ALA A 134 -6.16 -20.79 44.96
N MET A 135 -6.20 -19.45 45.03
CA MET A 135 -7.28 -18.68 45.67
C MET A 135 -8.15 -17.88 44.68
N GLY A 136 -8.17 -18.25 43.39
CA GLY A 136 -9.01 -17.57 42.39
C GLY A 136 -8.48 -16.22 41.90
N VAL A 137 -7.34 -15.76 42.42
CA VAL A 137 -6.67 -14.53 41.97
C VAL A 137 -6.16 -14.71 40.55
N LYS A 138 -6.62 -13.84 39.62
CA LYS A 138 -6.13 -13.79 38.24
C LYS A 138 -4.84 -12.97 38.22
N GLN A 139 -3.72 -13.63 37.94
CA GLN A 139 -2.42 -12.98 37.74
C GLN A 139 -2.16 -12.84 36.25
N ALA A 140 -1.91 -11.60 35.82
CA ALA A 140 -1.47 -11.29 34.47
C ALA A 140 0.03 -11.57 34.36
N GLU A 141 0.43 -12.49 33.50
CA GLU A 141 1.83 -12.75 33.17
C GLU A 141 2.09 -12.39 31.69
N PRO A 142 3.21 -11.73 31.38
CA PRO A 142 3.61 -11.52 29.99
C PRO A 142 3.87 -12.88 29.32
N ARG A 143 3.32 -13.09 28.13
CA ARG A 143 3.61 -14.28 27.34
C ARG A 143 5.09 -14.24 26.95
N LEU A 144 5.82 -15.29 27.32
CA LEU A 144 7.18 -15.51 26.86
C LEU A 144 7.17 -15.51 25.33
N GLN A 145 8.00 -14.70 24.70
CA GLN A 145 8.10 -14.60 23.23
C GLN A 145 8.42 -15.98 22.65
N LEU A 146 7.41 -16.65 22.09
CA LEU A 146 7.61 -17.92 21.42
C LEU A 146 8.32 -17.67 20.09
N LYS A 147 9.59 -18.10 20.03
CA LYS A 147 10.37 -18.42 18.81
C LYS A 147 11.25 -17.32 18.18
N LYS A 148 12.12 -16.64 18.94
CA LYS A 148 13.34 -16.06 18.32
C LYS A 148 14.39 -17.10 17.91
N HIS A 149 14.34 -18.32 18.47
CA HIS A 149 15.34 -19.38 18.23
C HIS A 149 14.77 -20.72 17.75
N ARG A 150 13.51 -20.80 17.31
CA ARG A 150 12.97 -22.07 16.80
C ARG A 150 13.42 -22.27 15.36
N ARG A 151 14.35 -23.21 15.14
CA ARG A 151 14.68 -23.69 13.80
C ARG A 151 13.42 -24.24 13.12
N VAL A 152 13.17 -23.77 11.90
CA VAL A 152 12.09 -24.28 11.06
C VAL A 152 12.47 -25.71 10.63
N SER A 153 11.50 -26.62 10.65
CA SER A 153 11.70 -27.99 10.16
C SER A 153 12.08 -27.96 8.69
N ARG A 154 13.07 -28.77 8.30
CA ARG A 154 13.49 -28.95 6.89
C ARG A 154 12.32 -29.27 5.96
N LYS A 155 11.32 -30.03 6.44
CA LYS A 155 10.13 -30.38 5.66
C LYS A 155 9.28 -29.16 5.29
N LYS A 156 9.17 -28.18 6.20
CA LYS A 156 8.41 -26.94 5.96
C LYS A 156 9.16 -26.00 5.01
N LEU A 157 10.49 -26.00 5.07
CA LEU A 157 11.34 -25.22 4.18
C LEU A 157 11.29 -25.74 2.74
N ASN A 158 11.25 -27.07 2.55
CA ASN A 158 11.10 -27.65 1.22
C ASN A 158 9.70 -27.39 0.65
N GLN A 159 8.64 -27.40 1.48
CA GLN A 159 7.29 -27.02 1.01
C GLN A 159 7.21 -25.57 0.56
N SER A 160 7.80 -24.62 1.32
CA SER A 160 7.78 -23.21 0.92
C SER A 160 8.56 -22.93 -0.37
N ILE A 161 9.63 -23.67 -0.63
CA ILE A 161 10.39 -23.55 -1.89
C ILE A 161 9.56 -24.04 -3.07
N LEU A 162 8.84 -25.16 -2.92
CA LEU A 162 7.97 -25.69 -3.97
C LEU A 162 6.80 -24.73 -4.27
N ASP A 163 6.18 -24.14 -3.23
CA ASP A 163 5.09 -23.18 -3.40
C ASP A 163 5.54 -21.89 -4.13
N GLU A 164 6.78 -21.43 -3.93
CA GLU A 164 7.36 -20.29 -4.69
C GLU A 164 7.59 -20.64 -6.16
N MET A 165 8.06 -21.86 -6.44
CA MET A 165 8.32 -22.31 -7.82
C MET A 165 7.04 -22.57 -8.62
N ASP A 166 5.98 -23.05 -7.97
CA ASP A 166 4.67 -23.22 -8.62
C ASP A 166 4.03 -21.85 -8.94
N SER A 167 4.21 -20.84 -8.08
CA SER A 167 3.71 -19.49 -8.39
C SER A 167 4.44 -18.79 -9.54
N ASP A 168 5.70 -19.17 -9.80
CA ASP A 168 6.50 -18.63 -10.92
C ASP A 168 6.26 -19.39 -12.24
N MET A 169 5.51 -20.51 -12.21
CA MET A 169 5.20 -21.37 -13.37
C MET A 169 3.86 -21.03 -14.04
N ASP A 170 2.97 -20.30 -13.36
CA ASP A 170 1.65 -19.93 -13.90
C ASP A 170 1.71 -18.77 -14.94
N ASP A 171 2.89 -18.18 -15.18
CA ASP A 171 3.10 -17.07 -16.14
C ASP A 171 3.68 -17.52 -17.51
N LEU A 172 3.79 -18.82 -17.78
CA LEU A 172 4.34 -19.36 -19.04
C LEU A 172 3.49 -20.49 -19.64
N ASP A 173 2.22 -20.21 -19.96
CA ASP A 173 1.45 -21.07 -20.87
C ASP A 173 0.47 -20.23 -21.71
N ASP A 174 1.01 -19.53 -22.70
CA ASP A 174 0.26 -19.03 -23.87
C ASP A 174 1.26 -18.81 -25.03
N ASP A 175 1.59 -19.88 -25.76
CA ASP A 175 1.75 -19.90 -27.24
C ASP A 175 2.51 -21.17 -27.71
N TYR A 176 1.82 -22.30 -27.84
CA TYR A 176 2.33 -23.43 -28.63
C TYR A 176 1.21 -24.03 -29.51
N GLN A 177 0.74 -23.22 -30.45
CA GLN A 177 -0.31 -23.61 -31.39
C GLN A 177 0.28 -24.38 -32.60
N PHE A 178 0.15 -25.70 -32.50
CA PHE A 178 -0.02 -26.71 -33.56
C PHE A 178 0.15 -26.27 -35.04
N GLY A 179 1.22 -26.76 -35.69
CA GLY A 179 1.45 -26.59 -37.13
C GLY A 179 1.83 -27.90 -37.84
N VAL A 180 0.97 -28.93 -37.80
CA VAL A 180 1.20 -30.16 -38.58
C VAL A 180 0.72 -29.94 -40.01
N SER A 181 1.63 -29.51 -40.89
CA SER A 181 1.38 -29.45 -42.33
C SER A 181 1.60 -30.83 -42.96
N ARG A 182 0.52 -31.41 -43.48
CA ARG A 182 0.54 -32.62 -44.33
C ARG A 182 1.45 -32.38 -45.53
N ARG A 183 2.47 -33.22 -45.71
CA ARG A 183 3.11 -33.42 -47.03
C ARG A 183 3.01 -34.87 -47.44
N THR A 184 2.23 -35.04 -48.49
CA THR A 184 2.09 -36.21 -49.33
C THR A 184 3.37 -36.55 -50.09
N SER A 185 3.48 -37.84 -50.44
CA SER A 185 3.88 -38.36 -51.76
C SER A 185 5.19 -39.16 -51.81
N LYS A 186 5.02 -40.44 -52.21
CA LYS A 186 5.80 -41.26 -53.18
C LYS A 186 7.33 -41.25 -53.00
N ARG A 187 7.98 -42.40 -52.85
CA ARG A 187 7.90 -43.61 -53.68
C ARG A 187 8.67 -44.73 -52.99
#